data_AF-A0A8D0AHM4-F1
#
_entry.id   AF-A0A8D0AHM4-F1
#
_cell.length_a   1.000
_cell.length_b   1.000
_cell.length_c   1.000
_cell.angle_alpha   90.00
_cell.angle_beta   90.00
_cell.angle_gamma   90.00
#
_symmetry.space_group_name_H-M   'P 1'
#
loop_
_entity.id
_entity.type
_entity.pdbx_description
1 polymer ?
#
loop_
_entity_poly.entity_id
_entity_poly.type
_entity_poly.pdbx_seq_one_letter_code
_entity_poly.pdbx_strand_id
1 'polypeptide(L)'
;PCARSGRPSRLQARTVVQQCIKAKVRIKPELDGADAQWVEIQEGMVVYVCFFHGATEDLIYPVPTVVLYTGRSVSVLNLPGSVLFIPQDSLLGEPGPKRRIQYRGGCEPWWGAQLLSNLVSACRELMSASEKCSKAGVKVEQGVYGQKQDMVLNSVEPLTLLLEF
;
A
#
# COMPACT_ATOMS: atom_id res chain seq x y z
N PRO A 1 23.23 -31.23 9.22
CA PRO A 1 21.89 -31.23 8.58
C PRO A 1 21.77 -30.04 7.62
N CYS A 2 22.02 -30.30 6.33
CA CYS A 2 22.05 -29.29 5.28
C CYS A 2 20.70 -28.62 5.06
N ALA A 3 20.78 -27.35 4.67
CA ALA A 3 19.67 -26.46 4.35
C ALA A 3 18.64 -27.12 3.41
N ARG A 4 17.37 -27.05 3.79
CA ARG A 4 16.26 -27.28 2.88
C ARG A 4 16.30 -26.14 1.87
N SER A 5 16.67 -26.45 0.63
CA SER A 5 16.46 -25.58 -0.53
C SER A 5 14.96 -25.34 -0.70
N GLY A 6 14.44 -24.32 -0.02
CA GLY A 6 13.11 -23.82 -0.27
C GLY A 6 13.03 -23.38 -1.73
N ARG A 7 11.97 -23.79 -2.44
CA ARG A 7 11.62 -23.12 -3.70
C ARG A 7 11.61 -21.62 -3.42
N PRO A 8 12.13 -20.75 -4.31
CA PRO A 8 11.96 -19.32 -4.13
C PRO A 8 10.46 -19.08 -3.94
N SER A 9 10.07 -18.45 -2.82
CA SER A 9 8.68 -18.09 -2.59
C SER A 9 8.23 -17.28 -3.79
N ARG A 10 7.13 -17.68 -4.42
CA ARG A 10 6.59 -16.98 -5.57
C ARG A 10 6.18 -15.60 -5.07
N LEU A 11 6.81 -14.54 -5.60
CA LEU A 11 6.41 -13.16 -5.31
C LEU A 11 4.89 -13.03 -5.39
N GLN A 12 4.29 -12.59 -4.31
CA GLN A 12 2.87 -12.43 -4.05
C GLN A 12 2.50 -10.95 -4.15
N ALA A 13 3.31 -10.05 -3.58
CA ALA A 13 3.11 -8.61 -3.67
C ALA A 13 4.43 -7.82 -3.65
N ARG A 14 4.38 -6.60 -4.18
CA ARG A 14 5.45 -5.61 -4.06
C ARG A 14 4.85 -4.30 -3.61
N THR A 15 5.49 -3.67 -2.63
CA THR A 15 5.05 -2.38 -2.10
C THR A 15 6.17 -1.36 -2.12
N VAL A 16 5.79 -0.10 -2.35
CA VAL A 16 6.62 1.06 -2.04
C VAL A 16 5.97 1.79 -0.88
N VAL A 17 6.70 2.04 0.18
CA VAL A 17 6.21 2.75 1.36
C VAL A 17 6.92 4.10 1.45
N GLN A 18 6.16 5.17 1.66
CA GLN A 18 6.70 6.51 1.85
C GLN A 18 6.04 7.21 3.03
N GLN A 19 6.83 7.83 3.89
CA GLN A 19 6.31 8.67 4.96
C GLN A 19 5.78 9.99 4.42
N CYS A 20 4.71 10.49 5.04
CA CYS A 20 4.13 11.78 4.71
C CYS A 20 3.66 12.52 5.96
N ILE A 21 3.72 13.85 5.90
CA ILE A 21 3.03 14.72 6.87
C ILE A 21 1.56 14.89 6.49
N LYS A 22 1.22 14.71 5.22
CA LYS A 22 -0.11 14.80 4.66
C LYS A 22 -0.15 14.15 3.27
N ALA A 23 -1.18 13.38 2.99
CA ALA A 23 -1.41 12.84 1.65
C ALA A 23 -2.89 12.76 1.32
N LYS A 24 -3.25 12.96 0.05
CA LYS A 24 -4.61 12.77 -0.45
C LYS A 24 -4.63 12.13 -1.83
N VAL A 25 -5.66 11.36 -2.10
CA VAL A 25 -5.92 10.75 -3.41
C VAL A 25 -7.38 10.96 -3.80
N ARG A 26 -7.61 11.18 -5.09
CA ARG A 26 -8.94 11.33 -5.66
C ARG A 26 -9.63 9.97 -5.74
N ILE A 27 -10.86 9.90 -5.21
CA ILE A 27 -11.70 8.70 -5.24
C ILE A 27 -12.89 8.83 -6.20
N LYS A 28 -13.24 10.05 -6.61
CA LYS A 28 -14.26 10.30 -7.62
C LYS A 28 -13.84 11.49 -8.50
N PRO A 29 -13.90 11.37 -9.84
CA PRO A 29 -13.62 12.49 -10.73
C PRO A 29 -14.69 13.58 -10.63
N GLU A 30 -14.33 14.79 -11.07
CA GLU A 30 -15.30 15.85 -11.37
C GLU A 30 -16.18 15.40 -12.53
N LEU A 31 -17.50 15.46 -12.35
CA LEU A 31 -18.48 15.10 -13.38
C LEU A 31 -19.72 15.98 -13.22
N ASP A 32 -20.23 16.51 -14.33
CA ASP A 32 -21.51 17.24 -14.40
C ASP A 32 -21.66 18.36 -13.37
N GLY A 33 -20.60 19.13 -13.12
CA GLY A 33 -20.58 20.24 -12.18
C GLY A 33 -20.42 19.85 -10.70
N ALA A 34 -20.23 18.55 -10.40
CA ALA A 34 -19.83 18.11 -9.07
C ALA A 34 -18.31 18.13 -8.91
N ASP A 35 -17.84 18.64 -7.77
CA ASP A 35 -16.42 18.66 -7.40
C ASP A 35 -15.84 17.23 -7.25
N ALA A 36 -14.54 17.10 -7.48
CA ALA A 36 -13.82 15.85 -7.26
C ALA A 36 -13.87 15.47 -5.77
N GLN A 37 -14.06 14.19 -5.50
CA GLN A 37 -13.99 13.68 -4.13
C GLN A 37 -12.60 13.12 -3.85
N TRP A 38 -12.09 13.47 -2.67
CA TRP A 38 -10.77 13.10 -2.21
C TRP A 38 -10.87 12.44 -0.84
N VAL A 39 -10.01 11.47 -0.59
CA VAL A 39 -9.71 10.99 0.77
C VAL A 39 -8.34 11.53 1.17
N GLU A 40 -8.19 11.85 2.45
CA GLU A 40 -7.02 12.52 2.99
C GLU A 40 -6.58 11.89 4.32
N ILE A 41 -5.28 11.68 4.42
CA ILE A 41 -4.59 11.35 5.67
C ILE A 41 -3.69 12.50 6.12
N GLN A 42 -3.51 12.63 7.43
CA GLN A 42 -2.51 13.52 8.02
C GLN A 42 -1.17 12.79 8.12
N GLU A 43 -0.40 13.01 9.19
CA GLU A 43 0.88 12.34 9.40
C GLU A 43 0.73 10.81 9.39
N GLY A 44 1.64 10.15 8.69
CA GLY A 44 1.56 8.72 8.46
C GLY A 44 2.40 8.25 7.27
N MET A 45 1.88 7.28 6.52
CA MET A 45 2.50 6.81 5.28
C MET A 45 1.52 6.51 4.17
N VAL A 46 2.07 6.58 2.97
CA VAL A 46 1.48 6.09 1.73
C VAL A 46 2.11 4.74 1.39
N VAL A 47 1.27 3.75 1.11
CA VAL A 47 1.66 2.40 0.70
C VAL A 47 1.16 2.15 -0.71
N TYR A 48 2.06 2.25 -1.69
CA TYR A 48 1.80 1.82 -3.06
C TYR A 48 1.93 0.31 -3.13
N VAL A 49 0.97 -0.39 -3.72
CA VAL A 49 0.94 -1.86 -3.74
C VAL A 49 0.57 -2.41 -5.11
N CYS A 50 1.27 -3.45 -5.56
CA CYS A 50 0.82 -4.33 -6.63
C CYS A 50 0.80 -5.79 -6.18
N PHE A 51 -0.06 -6.58 -6.81
CA PHE A 51 -0.20 -8.01 -6.54
C PHE A 51 0.21 -8.82 -7.78
N PHE A 52 0.98 -9.87 -7.55
CA PHE A 52 1.41 -10.78 -8.60
C PHE A 52 0.38 -11.88 -8.85
N HIS A 53 0.44 -12.51 -10.02
CA HIS A 53 -0.42 -13.63 -10.36
C HIS A 53 -0.24 -14.78 -9.38
N GLY A 54 -1.35 -15.28 -8.86
CA GLY A 54 -1.38 -16.30 -7.81
C GLY A 54 -1.12 -15.76 -6.41
N ALA A 55 -1.22 -14.43 -6.21
CA ALA A 55 -1.27 -13.82 -4.89
C ALA A 55 -2.43 -14.39 -4.06
N THR A 56 -2.16 -14.78 -2.82
CA THR A 56 -3.17 -15.27 -1.87
C THR A 56 -3.44 -14.25 -0.76
N GLU A 57 -4.49 -14.52 0.01
CA GLU A 57 -4.85 -13.74 1.19
C GLU A 57 -3.82 -13.85 2.34
N ASP A 58 -2.84 -14.76 2.25
CA ASP A 58 -1.78 -14.90 3.26
C ASP A 58 -0.92 -13.63 3.38
N LEU A 59 -0.94 -12.77 2.34
CA LEU A 59 -0.33 -11.44 2.30
C LEU A 59 -0.94 -10.43 3.28
N ILE A 60 -2.16 -10.67 3.77
CA ILE A 60 -2.93 -9.70 4.56
C ILE A 60 -2.31 -9.45 5.94
N TYR A 61 -1.59 -10.42 6.51
CA TYR A 61 -0.94 -10.30 7.82
C TYR A 61 0.45 -9.63 7.80
N PRO A 62 1.38 -9.94 6.87
CA PRO A 62 2.70 -9.33 6.87
C PRO A 62 2.68 -7.85 6.45
N VAL A 63 1.83 -7.44 5.51
CA VAL A 63 1.89 -6.08 4.93
C VAL A 63 1.50 -4.97 5.93
N PRO A 64 0.43 -5.09 6.75
CA PRO A 64 0.12 -4.08 7.78
C PRO A 64 1.18 -4.00 8.89
N THR A 65 1.95 -5.07 9.10
CA THR A 65 2.91 -5.18 10.21
C THR A 65 4.25 -4.49 9.91
N VAL A 66 4.69 -4.47 8.64
CA VAL A 66 6.03 -4.00 8.22
C VAL A 66 6.11 -2.48 8.01
N VAL A 67 5.08 -1.73 8.39
CA VAL A 67 5.04 -0.29 8.15
C VAL A 67 5.89 0.44 9.23
N LEU A 68 7.04 0.98 8.79
CA LEU A 68 8.17 1.44 9.62
C LEU A 68 8.19 2.97 9.79
N TYR A 69 8.46 3.47 11.01
CA TYR A 69 8.78 4.88 11.24
C TYR A 69 10.17 5.10 11.88
N THR A 70 11.02 5.88 11.18
CA THR A 70 12.25 6.58 11.59
C THR A 70 13.35 5.81 12.32
N GLY A 71 14.37 5.33 11.58
CA GLY A 71 15.72 5.04 12.09
C GLY A 71 15.89 3.95 13.16
N ARG A 72 14.78 3.43 13.71
CA ARG A 72 14.66 2.28 14.61
C ARG A 72 13.44 1.50 14.15
N SER A 73 13.53 0.19 14.12
CA SER A 73 12.47 -0.71 13.64
C SER A 73 11.23 -0.68 14.55
N VAL A 74 10.34 0.29 14.32
CA VAL A 74 9.10 0.47 15.09
C VAL A 74 7.90 0.48 14.13
N SER A 75 6.95 -0.43 14.38
CA SER A 75 5.69 -0.58 13.64
C SER A 75 4.76 0.64 13.83
N VAL A 76 3.90 0.95 12.85
CA VAL A 76 2.78 1.92 12.95
C VAL A 76 1.90 1.67 14.18
N LEU A 77 1.79 0.43 14.65
CA LEU A 77 1.03 0.12 15.86
C LEU A 77 1.68 0.70 17.13
N ASN A 78 2.99 0.97 17.09
CA ASN A 78 3.75 1.50 18.21
C ASN A 78 3.90 3.02 18.16
N LEU A 79 3.87 3.62 16.97
CA LEU A 79 3.84 5.06 16.70
C LEU A 79 2.59 5.37 15.85
N PRO A 80 1.53 5.94 16.44
CA PRO A 80 0.27 6.13 15.74
C PRO A 80 0.46 7.06 14.53
N GLY A 81 0.19 6.55 13.32
CA GLY A 81 0.18 7.29 12.08
C GLY A 81 -0.92 6.78 11.16
N SER A 82 -1.43 7.65 10.28
CA SER A 82 -2.45 7.27 9.29
C SER A 82 -1.84 6.49 8.13
N VAL A 83 -2.62 5.66 7.45
CA VAL A 83 -2.17 4.86 6.31
C VAL A 83 -3.03 5.15 5.09
N LEU A 84 -2.41 5.42 3.95
CA LEU A 84 -3.10 5.58 2.67
C LEU A 84 -2.59 4.52 1.69
N PHE A 85 -3.45 3.57 1.32
CA PHE A 85 -3.13 2.54 0.33
C PHE A 85 -3.42 3.01 -1.09
N ILE A 86 -2.46 2.82 -2.00
CA ILE A 86 -2.57 3.22 -3.40
C ILE A 86 -2.38 1.97 -4.29
N PRO A 87 -3.38 1.53 -5.06
CA PRO A 87 -3.19 0.49 -6.06
C PRO A 87 -2.23 0.98 -7.16
N GLN A 88 -1.10 0.30 -7.32
CA GLN A 88 0.00 0.73 -8.17
C GLN A 88 0.55 -0.43 -9.00
N ASP A 89 -0.25 -0.97 -9.91
CA ASP A 89 0.12 -2.09 -10.80
C ASP A 89 1.40 -1.83 -11.61
N SER A 90 1.78 -0.56 -11.81
CA SER A 90 3.04 -0.21 -12.48
C SER A 90 4.28 -0.70 -11.75
N LEU A 91 4.17 -1.08 -10.47
CA LEU A 91 5.27 -1.71 -9.72
C LEU A 91 5.65 -3.09 -10.26
N LEU A 92 4.81 -3.71 -11.10
CA LEU A 92 5.15 -4.91 -11.88
C LEU A 92 6.13 -4.61 -13.04
N GLY A 93 6.44 -3.34 -13.28
CA GLY A 93 7.25 -2.90 -14.39
C GLY A 93 8.68 -3.44 -14.31
N GLU A 94 9.10 -4.16 -15.34
CA GLU A 94 10.46 -4.66 -15.50
C GLU A 94 11.10 -4.11 -16.78
N PRO A 95 12.43 -3.90 -16.80
CA PRO A 95 13.14 -3.52 -18.02
C PRO A 95 12.92 -4.55 -19.15
N GLY A 96 12.40 -4.09 -20.28
CA GLY A 96 12.22 -4.90 -21.48
C GLY A 96 13.12 -4.47 -22.64
N PRO A 97 13.07 -5.19 -23.78
CA PRO A 97 13.82 -4.85 -24.99
C PRO A 97 13.45 -3.46 -25.51
N LYS A 98 14.39 -2.85 -26.24
CA LYS A 98 14.22 -1.52 -26.88
C LYS A 98 13.85 -0.41 -25.89
N ARG A 99 14.37 -0.47 -24.65
CA ARG A 99 14.15 0.54 -23.58
C ARG A 99 12.67 0.73 -23.21
N ARG A 100 11.84 -0.31 -23.40
CA ARG A 100 10.42 -0.29 -23.00
C ARG A 100 10.26 -1.03 -21.68
N ILE A 101 9.45 -0.50 -20.78
CA ILE A 101 9.01 -1.23 -19.58
C ILE A 101 7.96 -2.25 -20.00
N GLN A 102 8.04 -3.47 -19.45
CA GLN A 102 7.02 -4.49 -19.59
C GLN A 102 6.34 -4.72 -18.25
N TYR A 103 5.03 -4.92 -18.29
CA TYR A 103 4.22 -5.24 -17.11
C TYR A 103 3.72 -6.68 -17.32
N ARG A 104 4.30 -7.63 -16.58
CA ARG A 104 3.94 -9.04 -16.65
C ARG A 104 3.72 -9.58 -15.24
N GLY A 105 2.94 -10.66 -15.16
CA GLY A 105 2.79 -11.40 -13.92
C GLY A 105 1.95 -10.70 -12.85
N GLY A 106 1.13 -9.72 -13.21
CA GLY A 106 0.09 -9.18 -12.31
C GLY A 106 -1.08 -10.14 -12.15
N CYS A 107 -1.80 -10.03 -11.04
CA CYS A 107 -3.05 -10.75 -10.86
C CYS A 107 -4.20 -10.16 -11.69
N GLU A 108 -5.32 -10.87 -11.72
CA GLU A 108 -6.55 -10.44 -12.33
C GLU A 108 -7.09 -9.16 -11.63
N PRO A 109 -7.57 -8.14 -12.36
CA PRO A 109 -7.96 -6.85 -11.75
C PRO A 109 -9.00 -6.96 -10.62
N TRP A 110 -9.99 -7.83 -10.79
CA TRP A 110 -11.01 -8.06 -9.76
C TRP A 110 -10.41 -8.70 -8.49
N TRP A 111 -9.41 -9.56 -8.67
CA TRP A 111 -8.71 -10.21 -7.57
C TRP A 111 -7.77 -9.24 -6.85
N GLY A 112 -7.04 -8.40 -7.60
CA GLY A 112 -6.23 -7.32 -7.03
C GLY A 112 -7.06 -6.32 -6.22
N ALA A 113 -8.26 -5.98 -6.70
CA ALA A 113 -9.21 -5.14 -5.97
C ALA A 113 -9.68 -5.82 -4.66
N GLN A 114 -9.98 -7.12 -4.70
CA GLN A 114 -10.36 -7.90 -3.51
C GLN A 114 -9.22 -7.96 -2.48
N LEU A 115 -8.00 -8.27 -2.92
CA LEU A 115 -6.81 -8.32 -2.05
C LEU A 115 -6.53 -6.96 -1.40
N LEU A 116 -6.63 -5.86 -2.15
CA LEU A 116 -6.50 -4.52 -1.60
C LEU A 116 -7.56 -4.22 -0.53
N SER A 117 -8.82 -4.52 -0.84
CA SER A 117 -9.93 -4.31 0.10
C SER A 117 -9.73 -5.10 1.40
N ASN A 118 -9.32 -6.36 1.29
CA ASN A 118 -9.05 -7.22 2.45
C ASN A 118 -7.87 -6.69 3.27
N LEU A 119 -6.79 -6.27 2.61
CA LEU A 119 -5.62 -5.66 3.25
C LEU A 119 -5.99 -4.40 4.04
N VAL A 120 -6.80 -3.52 3.45
CA VAL A 120 -7.26 -2.28 4.08
C VAL A 120 -8.20 -2.57 5.25
N SER A 121 -9.08 -3.56 5.14
CA SER A 121 -9.94 -3.99 6.26
C SER A 121 -9.11 -4.51 7.43
N ALA A 122 -8.16 -5.41 7.18
CA ALA A 122 -7.28 -5.94 8.22
C ALA A 122 -6.44 -4.84 8.88
N CYS A 123 -5.93 -3.87 8.09
CA CYS A 123 -5.21 -2.73 8.64
C CYS A 123 -6.10 -1.87 9.55
N ARG A 124 -7.36 -1.61 9.17
CA ARG A 124 -8.34 -0.92 10.02
C ARG A 124 -8.59 -1.66 11.32
N GLU A 125 -8.79 -2.98 11.25
CA GLU A 125 -9.02 -3.82 12.42
C GLU A 125 -7.82 -3.76 13.38
N LEU A 126 -6.60 -3.97 12.87
CA LEU A 126 -5.37 -3.89 13.66
C LEU A 126 -5.17 -2.52 14.31
N MET A 127 -5.44 -1.43 13.59
CA MET A 127 -5.33 -0.08 14.12
C MET A 127 -6.42 0.23 15.16
N SER A 128 -7.66 -0.24 14.95
CA SER A 128 -8.76 -0.07 15.92
C SER A 128 -8.50 -0.83 17.22
N ALA A 129 -7.81 -1.97 17.15
CA ALA A 129 -7.40 -2.76 18.31
C ALA A 129 -6.25 -2.11 19.11
N SER A 130 -5.53 -1.15 18.53
CA SER A 130 -4.46 -0.41 19.20
C SER A 130 -5.01 0.81 19.93
N GLU A 131 -4.94 0.82 21.27
CA GLU A 131 -5.37 1.96 22.09
C GLU A 131 -4.67 3.27 21.70
N LYS A 132 -3.38 3.19 21.32
CA LYS A 132 -2.61 4.36 20.86
C LYS A 132 -3.18 4.95 19.58
N CYS A 133 -3.48 4.09 18.60
CA CYS A 133 -4.06 4.51 17.33
C CYS A 133 -5.46 5.08 17.52
N SER A 134 -6.31 4.39 18.30
CA SER A 134 -7.66 4.84 18.62
C SER A 134 -7.68 6.20 19.32
N LYS A 135 -6.77 6.45 20.27
CA LYS A 135 -6.64 7.78 20.92
C LYS A 135 -6.12 8.87 19.98
N ALA A 136 -5.25 8.52 19.04
CA ALA A 136 -4.68 9.47 18.09
C ALA A 136 -5.62 9.81 16.92
N GLY A 137 -6.73 9.08 16.75
CA GLY A 137 -7.70 9.32 15.67
C GLY A 137 -7.13 9.10 14.27
N VAL A 138 -6.14 8.20 14.14
CA VAL A 138 -5.50 7.88 12.87
C VAL A 138 -6.45 7.18 11.91
N LYS A 139 -6.25 7.40 10.61
CA LYS A 139 -7.13 6.89 9.55
C LYS A 139 -6.44 5.85 8.68
N VAL A 140 -7.26 4.97 8.10
CA VAL A 140 -6.83 4.08 7.00
C VAL A 140 -7.71 4.35 5.80
N GLU A 141 -7.10 4.93 4.77
CA GLU A 141 -7.76 5.32 3.53
C GLU A 141 -7.17 4.55 2.34
N GLN A 142 -7.88 4.56 1.21
CA GLN A 142 -7.41 3.92 -0.01
C GLN A 142 -7.83 4.68 -1.27
N GLY A 143 -7.01 4.57 -2.31
CA GLY A 143 -7.39 4.92 -3.68
C GLY A 143 -8.36 3.90 -4.29
N VAL A 144 -8.97 4.25 -5.43
CA VAL A 144 -9.93 3.38 -6.11
C VAL A 144 -9.22 2.49 -7.12
N TYR A 145 -9.29 1.17 -6.93
CA TYR A 145 -8.67 0.21 -7.84
C TYR A 145 -9.17 0.36 -9.28
N GLY A 146 -8.26 0.26 -10.25
CA GLY A 146 -8.56 0.42 -11.68
C GLY A 146 -8.79 1.87 -12.14
N GLN A 147 -8.80 2.86 -11.24
CA GLN A 147 -8.86 4.27 -11.62
C GLN A 147 -7.47 4.93 -11.66
N LYS A 148 -7.39 6.12 -12.27
CA LYS A 148 -6.19 6.96 -12.19
C LYS A 148 -6.01 7.46 -10.75
N GLN A 149 -4.87 7.12 -10.15
CA GLN A 149 -4.48 7.57 -8.81
C GLN A 149 -3.95 9.00 -8.84
N ASP A 150 -4.87 9.97 -8.99
CA ASP A 150 -4.53 11.40 -8.90
C ASP A 150 -4.31 11.78 -7.44
N MET A 151 -3.08 12.16 -7.06
CA MET A 151 -2.69 12.28 -5.67
C MET A 151 -1.70 13.40 -5.38
N VAL A 152 -1.71 13.87 -4.14
CA VAL A 152 -0.77 14.84 -3.58
C VAL A 152 -0.14 14.22 -2.33
N LEU A 153 1.19 14.21 -2.27
CA LEU A 153 1.98 13.73 -1.14
C LEU A 153 2.92 14.85 -0.67
N ASN A 154 2.76 15.25 0.59
CA ASN A 154 3.65 16.19 1.26
C ASN A 154 4.49 15.42 2.28
N SER A 155 5.81 15.60 2.24
CA SER A 155 6.74 14.94 3.15
C SER A 155 7.94 15.83 3.41
N VAL A 156 8.48 15.76 4.64
CA VAL A 156 9.77 16.37 4.98
C VAL A 156 10.91 15.47 4.49
N GLU A 157 10.80 14.17 4.79
CA GLU A 157 11.67 13.13 4.26
C GLU A 157 10.82 11.88 4.01
N PRO A 158 10.69 11.40 2.75
CA PRO A 158 9.76 10.33 2.43
C PRO A 158 10.21 8.94 2.90
N LEU A 159 11.47 8.78 3.35
CA LEU A 159 12.05 7.52 3.84
C LEU A 159 11.57 6.29 3.04
N THR A 160 11.80 6.31 1.73
CA THR A 160 11.18 5.37 0.79
C THR A 160 11.74 3.96 0.93
N LEU A 161 10.85 2.98 1.08
CA LEU A 161 11.18 1.56 1.19
C LEU A 161 10.50 0.76 0.09
N LEU A 162 11.22 -0.20 -0.50
CA LEU A 162 10.67 -1.23 -1.39
C LEU A 162 10.61 -2.54 -0.62
N LEU A 163 9.44 -3.16 -0.53
CA LEU A 163 9.22 -4.42 0.15
C LEU A 163 8.59 -5.42 -0.80
N GLU A 164 9.04 -6.68 -0.72
CA GLU A 164 8.55 -7.79 -1.54
C GLU A 164 8.12 -8.93 -0.62
N PHE A 165 7.01 -9.58 -0.99
CA PHE A 165 6.34 -10.63 -0.22
C PHE A 165 6.11 -11.85 -1.09
#